data_AF-A0A7K7TZ33-F1
#
_entry.id   AF-A0A7K7TZ33-F1
#
_cell.length_a   1.000
_cell.length_b   1.000
_cell.length_c   1.000
_cell.angle_alpha   90.00
_cell.angle_beta   90.00
_cell.angle_gamma   90.00
#
_symmetry.space_group_name_H-M   'P 1'
#
loop_
_entity.id
_entity.type
_entity.pdbx_description
1 polymer ?
#
loop_
_entity_poly.entity_id
_entity_poly.type
_entity_poly.pdbx_seq_one_letter_code
_entity_poly.pdbx_strand_id
1 'polypeptide(L)' 'IKGRPAPEVKWTREHGESLDRASIESTSSYTLLIVENVNRFDSGKYILTIE' A
#
# COMPACT_ATOMS: atom_id res chain seq x y z
N ILE A 1 6.92 -22.05 -0.03
CA ILE A 1 6.24 -22.10 -1.34
C ILE A 1 5.65 -20.71 -1.56
N LYS A 2 6.15 -19.91 -2.51
CA LYS A 2 5.51 -18.65 -2.92
C LYS A 2 4.82 -18.93 -4.27
N GLY A 3 3.61 -18.40 -4.46
CA GLY A 3 2.80 -18.62 -5.66
C GLY A 3 3.58 -18.31 -6.94
N ARG A 4 3.22 -19.00 -8.03
CA ARG A 4 3.70 -18.69 -9.38
C ARG A 4 2.47 -18.38 -10.24
N PRO A 5 2.33 -17.17 -10.79
CA PRO A 5 3.25 -16.02 -10.68
C PRO A 5 3.36 -15.49 -9.24
N ALA A 6 4.40 -14.68 -8.98
CA ALA A 6 4.50 -13.97 -7.70
C ALA A 6 3.24 -13.11 -7.51
N PRO A 7 2.69 -13.06 -6.28
CA PRO A 7 1.44 -12.36 -6.06
C PRO A 7 1.60 -10.87 -6.37
N GLU A 8 0.57 -10.27 -6.96
CA GLU A 8 0.50 -8.83 -7.19
C GLU A 8 0.14 -8.13 -5.89
N VAL A 9 0.84 -7.05 -5.57
CA VAL A 9 0.62 -6.25 -4.36
C VAL A 9 0.12 -4.88 -4.75
N LYS A 10 -1.05 -4.49 -4.24
CA LYS A 10 -1.64 -3.18 -4.51
C LYS A 10 -2.14 -2.52 -3.25
N TRP A 11 -1.66 -1.31 -3.00
CA TRP A 11 -2.20 -0.42 -1.99
C TRP A 11 -3.15 0.59 -2.61
N THR A 12 -4.24 0.89 -1.91
CA THR A 12 -5.20 1.94 -2.26
C THR A 12 -5.72 2.61 -0.99
N ARG A 13 -6.32 3.79 -1.12
CA ARG A 13 -7.15 4.38 -0.07
C ARG A 13 -8.62 4.29 -0.45
N GLU A 14 -9.47 4.25 0.58
CA GLU A 14 -10.91 4.27 0.40
C GLU A 14 -11.35 5.53 -0.37
N HIS A 15 -12.48 5.44 -1.08
CA HIS A 15 -13.04 6.53 -1.88
C HIS A 15 -12.11 7.07 -2.99
N GLY A 16 -11.06 6.34 -3.36
CA GLY A 16 -10.11 6.76 -4.40
C GLY A 16 -9.21 7.90 -3.97
N GLU A 17 -9.03 8.11 -2.66
CA GLU A 17 -8.07 9.07 -2.14
C GLU A 17 -6.65 8.75 -2.60
N SER A 18 -5.85 9.80 -2.80
CA SER A 18 -4.51 9.65 -3.36
C SER A 18 -3.50 9.08 -2.37
N LEU A 19 -2.55 8.30 -2.90
CA LEU A 19 -1.35 7.81 -2.23
C LEU A 19 -0.10 8.62 -2.56
N ASP A 20 -0.20 9.79 -3.19
CA ASP A 20 0.97 10.58 -3.63
C ASP A 20 1.92 10.99 -2.50
N ARG A 21 1.42 11.01 -1.25
CA ARG A 21 2.21 11.32 -0.05
C ARG A 21 2.81 10.08 0.62
N ALA A 22 2.56 8.90 0.05
CA ALA A 22 3.02 7.63 0.55
C ALA A 22 4.12 7.05 -0.35
N SER A 23 5.20 6.59 0.27
CA SER A 23 6.19 5.73 -0.38
C SER A 23 5.79 4.27 -0.19
N ILE A 24 5.77 3.49 -1.28
CA ILE A 24 5.45 2.06 -1.24
C ILE A 24 6.71 1.28 -1.58
N GLU A 25 7.09 0.37 -0.70
CA GLU A 25 8.17 -0.58 -0.91
C GLU A 25 7.62 -2.00 -0.89
N SER A 26 7.98 -2.82 -1.87
CA SER A 26 7.54 -4.21 -1.94
C SER A 26 8.68 -5.14 -2.29
N THR A 27 8.74 -6.24 -1.56
CA THR A 27 9.65 -7.36 -1.81
C THR A 27 8.84 -8.62 -2.01
N SER A 28 9.52 -9.74 -2.30
CA SER A 28 8.83 -11.03 -2.42
C SER A 28 8.17 -11.51 -1.10
N SER A 29 8.49 -10.92 0.05
CA SER A 29 8.06 -11.40 1.38
C SER A 29 7.29 -10.37 2.20
N TYR A 30 7.37 -9.09 1.85
CA TYR A 30 6.69 -8.02 2.59
C TYR A 30 6.41 -6.83 1.68
N THR A 31 5.48 -6.00 2.11
CA THR A 31 5.19 -4.69 1.54
C THR A 31 5.04 -3.68 2.66
N LEU A 32 5.47 -2.44 2.41
CA LEU A 32 5.42 -1.31 3.32
C LEU A 32 4.75 -0.14 2.60
N LEU A 33 3.94 0.60 3.34
CA LEU A 33 3.42 1.91 2.95
C LEU A 33 3.82 2.89 4.04
N ILE A 34 4.57 3.92 3.66
CA ILE A 34 5.14 4.90 4.59
C ILE A 34 4.61 6.29 4.22
N VAL A 35 3.94 6.95 5.17
CA VAL A 35 3.52 8.35 5.04
C VAL A 35 4.37 9.18 5.99
N GLU A 36 5.24 10.04 5.45
CA GLU A 36 6.07 10.94 6.24
C GLU A 36 5.32 12.24 6.56
N ASN A 37 5.66 12.88 7.68
CA ASN A 37 5.11 14.18 8.08
C ASN A 37 3.57 14.18 8.09
N VAL A 38 2.99 13.19 8.75
CA VAL A 38 1.54 12.94 8.82
C VAL A 38 0.78 14.18 9.30
N ASN A 39 -0.35 14.45 8.65
CA ASN A 39 -1.35 15.40 9.10
C ASN A 39 -2.76 14.83 8.94
N ARG A 40 -3.80 15.63 9.24
CA ARG A 40 -5.20 15.19 9.22
C ARG A 40 -5.68 14.63 7.87
N PHE A 41 -5.07 15.02 6.75
CA PHE A 41 -5.45 14.57 5.40
C PHE A 41 -4.93 13.16 5.08
N ASP A 42 -4.03 12.63 5.91
CA ASP A 42 -3.48 11.28 5.75
C ASP A 42 -4.30 10.23 6.54
N SER A 43 -5.27 10.70 7.34
CA SER A 43 -6.21 9.82 8.03
C SER A 43 -7.16 9.13 7.04
N GLY A 44 -7.68 7.97 7.43
CA GLY A 44 -8.59 7.20 6.60
C GLY A 44 -8.17 5.73 6.50
N LYS A 45 -8.84 5.01 5.63
CA LYS A 45 -8.66 3.57 5.45
C LYS A 45 -7.73 3.28 4.28
N TYR A 46 -6.66 2.56 4.57
CA TYR A 46 -5.73 2.01 3.60
C TYR A 46 -6.08 0.55 3.36
N ILE A 47 -6.11 0.15 2.10
CA ILE A 47 -6.53 -1.18 1.65
C ILE A 47 -5.36 -1.81 0.91
N LEU A 48 -4.91 -2.96 1.41
CA LEU A 48 -3.92 -3.82 0.78
C LEU A 48 -4.64 -4.99 0.11
N THR A 49 -4.42 -5.16 -1.19
CA THR A 49 -4.89 -6.31 -1.97
C THR A 49 -3.69 -7.14 -2.43
N ILE A 50 -3.81 -8.47 -2.30
CA ILE A 50 -2.82 -9.46 -2.72
C ILE A 50 -3.54 -10.46 -3.62
N GLU A 51 -3.12 -10.60 -4.88
CA GLU A 51 -3.71 -11.51 -5.88
C GLU A 51 -2.68 -12.53 -6.40
#